data_AF-A0A945JS03-F1
#
_entry.id   AF-A0A945JS03-F1
#
_cell.length_a   1.000
_cell.length_b   1.000
_cell.length_c   1.000
_cell.angle_alpha   90.00
_cell.angle_beta   90.00
_cell.angle_gamma   90.00
#
_symmetry.space_group_name_H-M   'P 1'
#
loop_
_entity.id
_entity.type
_entity.pdbx_description
1 polymer ?
#
loop_
_entity_poly.entity_id
_entity_poly.type
_entity_poly.pdbx_seq_one_letter_code
_entity_poly.pdbx_strand_id
1 'polypeptide(L)' 'MDELVRDFGERQVGIGLINKELIAELMISEDEKTWTIIVTSSNGVSCIIAAGESWQPPLPDATGTDSKLNP' A
#
# COMPACT_ATOMS: atom_id res chain seq x y z
N MET A 1 -0.22 -14.33 0.99
CA MET A 1 0.61 -13.14 1.14
C MET A 1 2.04 -13.41 0.70
N ASP A 2 2.63 -14.52 1.14
CA ASP A 2 3.92 -15.00 0.63
C ASP A 2 3.96 -15.17 -0.90
N GLU A 3 2.86 -15.54 -1.56
CA GLU A 3 2.79 -15.62 -3.03
C GLU A 3 2.97 -14.27 -3.73
N LEU A 4 2.44 -13.16 -3.21
CA LEU A 4 2.57 -11.86 -3.90
C LEU A 4 4.00 -11.31 -3.80
N VAL A 5 4.63 -11.51 -2.65
CA VAL A 5 6.03 -11.13 -2.44
C VAL A 5 6.98 -12.06 -3.20
N ARG A 6 6.71 -13.37 -3.24
CA ARG A 6 7.57 -14.34 -3.93
C ARG A 6 7.37 -14.42 -5.44
N ASP A 7 6.13 -14.33 -5.91
CA ASP A 7 5.81 -14.63 -7.31
C ASP A 7 5.64 -13.36 -8.16
N PHE A 8 5.36 -12.20 -7.54
CA PHE A 8 5.15 -10.94 -8.26
C PHE A 8 6.15 -9.82 -7.90
N GLY A 9 7.01 -10.03 -6.88
CA GLY A 9 7.99 -9.02 -6.46
C GLY A 9 7.33 -7.71 -6.02
N GLU A 10 6.10 -7.77 -5.49
CA GLU A 10 5.41 -6.56 -5.09
C GLU A 10 5.96 -6.03 -3.75
N ARG A 11 6.28 -4.74 -3.72
CA ARG A 11 6.72 -4.01 -2.53
C ARG A 11 5.53 -3.31 -1.89
N GLN A 12 5.40 -3.47 -0.56
CA GLN A 12 4.43 -2.71 0.21
C GLN A 12 4.83 -1.23 0.29
N VAL A 13 3.89 -0.35 -0.06
CA VAL A 13 4.10 1.11 -0.04
C VAL A 13 3.14 1.86 0.88
N GLY A 14 2.10 1.17 1.33
CA GLY A 14 1.11 1.72 2.25
C GLY A 14 0.46 0.63 3.08
N ILE A 15 0.10 0.99 4.31
CA ILE A 15 -0.65 0.13 5.24
C ILE A 15 -1.54 1.01 6.12
N GLY A 16 -2.72 0.52 6.45
CA GLY A 16 -3.62 1.22 7.37
C GLY A 16 -4.73 0.34 7.91
N LEU A 17 -5.26 0.71 9.07
CA LEU A 17 -6.47 0.10 9.60
C LEU A 17 -7.69 0.68 8.88
N ILE A 18 -8.52 -0.18 8.30
CA ILE A 18 -9.86 0.21 7.88
C ILE A 18 -10.74 0.37 9.13
N ASN A 19 -10.59 -0.56 10.08
CA ASN A 19 -11.23 -0.54 11.39
C ASN A 19 -10.41 -1.42 12.36
N LYS A 20 -10.97 -1.75 13.53
CA LYS A 20 -10.30 -2.56 14.57
C LYS A 20 -9.96 -4.00 14.14
N GLU A 21 -10.59 -4.50 13.09
CA GLU A 21 -10.53 -5.90 12.67
C GLU A 21 -9.92 -6.07 11.28
N LEU A 22 -9.74 -4.99 10.51
CA LEU A 22 -9.31 -5.02 9.12
C LEU A 22 -8.12 -4.09 8.88
N ILE A 23 -7.10 -4.63 8.22
CA ILE A 23 -5.94 -3.88 7.70
C ILE A 23 -6.03 -3.88 6.17
N ALA A 24 -5.74 -2.73 5.57
CA ALA A 24 -5.54 -2.56 4.14
C ALA A 24 -4.05 -2.34 3.85
N GLU A 25 -3.59 -2.94 2.76
CA GLU A 25 -2.21 -2.85 2.30
C GLU A 25 -2.21 -2.50 0.82
N LEU A 26 -1.37 -1.53 0.46
CA LEU A 26 -1.14 -1.15 -0.93
C LEU A 26 0.23 -1.66 -1.34
N MET A 27 0.23 -2.50 -2.37
CA MET A 27 1.38 -3.16 -2.95
C MET A 27 1.62 -2.62 -4.36
N ILE A 28 2.87 -2.50 -4.78
CA ILE A 28 3.27 -2.07 -6.13
C ILE A 28 4.32 -3.03 -6.65
N SER A 29 4.27 -3.39 -7.94
CA SER A 29 5.33 -4.15 -8.60
C SER A 29 6.70 -3.45 -8.51
N GLU A 30 7.77 -4.23 -8.55
CA GLU A 30 9.14 -3.71 -8.63
C GLU A 30 9.37 -2.71 -9.77
N ASP A 31 8.70 -2.90 -10.92
CA ASP A 31 8.79 -2.03 -12.09
C ASP A 31 7.83 -0.84 -12.06
N GLU A 32 7.10 -0.66 -10.95
CA GLU A 32 6.13 0.40 -10.69
C GLU A 32 5.00 0.51 -11.71
N LYS A 33 4.68 -0.58 -12.43
CA LYS A 33 3.59 -0.58 -13.42
C LYS A 33 2.26 -1.06 -12.86
N THR A 34 2.26 -1.95 -11.88
CA THR A 34 1.03 -2.51 -11.32
C THR A 34 0.90 -2.21 -9.84
N TRP A 35 -0.35 -2.22 -9.37
CA TRP A 35 -0.68 -2.03 -7.97
C TRP A 35 -1.78 -2.99 -7.55
N THR A 36 -1.76 -3.36 -6.26
CA THR A 36 -2.71 -4.30 -5.66
C THR A 36 -3.12 -3.77 -4.27
N ILE A 37 -4.43 -3.81 -3.96
CA ILE A 37 -4.95 -3.56 -2.61
C ILE A 37 -5.40 -4.88 -2.01
N ILE A 38 -4.80 -5.22 -0.87
CA ILE A 38 -5.11 -6.40 -0.08
C ILE A 38 -5.80 -5.95 1.20
N VAL A 39 -6.86 -6.65 1.61
CA VAL A 39 -7.44 -6.50 2.94
C VAL A 39 -7.25 -7.79 3.71
N THR A 40 -6.73 -7.66 4.91
CA THR A 40 -6.50 -8.77 5.85
C THR A 40 -7.30 -8.53 7.11
N SER A 41 -8.13 -9.50 7.50
CA SER A 41 -8.83 -9.49 8.77
C SER A 41 -8.03 -10.12 9.90
N SER A 42 -8.35 -9.74 11.14
CA SER A 42 -7.69 -10.23 12.37
C SER A 42 -7.81 -11.74 12.58
N ASN A 43 -8.77 -12.39 11.92
CA ASN A 43 -8.91 -13.86 11.88
C ASN A 43 -7.97 -14.55 10.88
N GLY A 44 -7.08 -13.80 10.20
CA GLY A 44 -6.08 -14.30 9.27
C GLY A 44 -6.56 -14.48 7.83
N VAL A 45 -7.79 -14.07 7.49
CA VAL A 45 -8.28 -14.11 6.10
C VAL A 45 -7.77 -12.89 5.34
N SER A 46 -7.13 -13.11 4.20
CA SER A 46 -6.66 -12.05 3.30
C SER A 46 -7.31 -12.18 1.92
N CYS A 47 -7.76 -11.05 1.36
CA CYS A 47 -8.39 -10.98 0.04
C CYS A 47 -7.81 -9.83 -0.77
N ILE A 48 -7.57 -10.05 -2.07
CA ILE A 48 -7.37 -8.95 -3.03
C ILE A 48 -8.74 -8.33 -3.29
N ILE A 49 -8.87 -7.03 -3.05
CA ILE A 49 -10.13 -6.29 -3.28
C ILE A 49 -10.07 -5.38 -4.51
N ALA A 50 -8.86 -5.02 -4.94
CA ALA A 50 -8.62 -4.27 -6.16
C ALA A 50 -7.19 -4.54 -6.66
N ALA A 51 -7.00 -4.51 -7.97
CA ALA A 51 -5.70 -4.56 -8.63
C ALA A 51 -5.79 -3.80 -9.95
N GLY A 52 -4.66 -3.28 -10.44
CA GLY A 52 -4.63 -2.53 -11.68
C GLY A 52 -3.22 -2.23 -12.16
N GLU A 53 -3.16 -1.47 -13.25
CA GLU A 53 -1.93 -1.02 -13.90
C GLU A 53 -1.80 0.50 -13.83
N SER A 54 -0.71 1.04 -14.40
CA SER A 54 -0.43 2.47 -14.53
C SER A 54 -0.39 3.19 -13.17
N TRP A 55 0.34 2.62 -12.21
CA TRP A 55 0.58 3.27 -10.92
C TRP A 55 1.21 4.66 -11.10
N GLN A 56 0.74 5.63 -10.31
CA GLN A 56 1.34 6.95 -10.21
C GLN A 56 1.67 7.22 -8.73
N PRO A 57 2.94 7.46 -8.38
CA PRO A 57 3.29 7.77 -7.01
C PRO A 57 2.63 9.09 -6.57
N PRO A 58 2.35 9.26 -5.26
CA PRO A 58 1.89 10.54 -4.74
C PRO A 58 2.82 11.67 -5.17
N LEU A 59 2.24 12.81 -5.48
CA LEU A 59 3.03 14.01 -5.73
C LEU A 59 3.87 14.32 -4.48
N PRO A 60 5.10 14.83 -4.63
CA PRO A 60 5.87 15.32 -3.50
C PRO A 60 5.01 16.28 -2.70
N ASP A 61 5.05 16.17 -1.37
CA ASP A 61 4.41 17.16 -0.51
C ASP A 61 4.91 18.56 -0.93
N ALA A 62 3.99 19.49 -1.12
CA ALA A 62 4.31 20.89 -1.44
C ALA A 62 4.97 21.65 -0.26
N THR A 63 5.65 20.92 0.64
CA THR A 63 6.40 21.48 1.75
C THR A 63 7.88 21.55 1.34
N GLY A 64 8.18 22.54 0.50
CA GLY A 64 9.50 23.13 0.56
C GLY A 64 9.73 23.62 1.99
N THR A 65 10.61 22.96 2.73
CA THR A 65 11.22 23.42 3.99
C THR A 65 10.35 24.36 4.86
N ASP A 66 9.60 23.81 5.83
CA ASP A 66 9.49 24.50 7.11
C ASP A 66 9.34 23.50 8.26
N SER A 67 10.47 22.99 8.75
CA SER A 67 10.56 22.30 10.05
C SER A 67 10.32 23.23 11.25
N LYS A 68 9.70 24.41 11.07
CA LYS A 68 9.29 25.30 12.14
C LYS A 68 7.81 25.67 12.05
N LEU A 69 6.90 24.70 12.15
CA LEU A 69 5.63 25.01 12.82
C LEU A 69 4.94 23.73 13.30
N ASN A 70 5.29 23.30 14.51
CA ASN A 70 4.32 22.74 15.43
C ASN A 70 4.60 23.36 16.80
N PRO A 71 3.64 24.07 17.43
CA PRO A 71 3.81 24.67 18.76
C PRO A 71 4.05 23.62 19.86
#